data_AF-A0A1V6AJJ5-F1
#
_entry.id   AF-A0A1V6AJJ5-F1
#
_cell.length_a   1.000
_cell.length_b   1.000
_cell.length_c   1.000
_cell.angle_alpha   90.00
_cell.angle_beta   90.00
_cell.angle_gamma   90.00
#
_symmetry.space_group_name_H-M   'P 1'
#
loop_
_entity.id
_entity.type
_entity.pdbx_description
1 polymer ?
#
loop_
_entity_poly.entity_id
_entity_poly.type
_entity_poly.pdbx_seq_one_letter_code
_entity_poly.pdbx_strand_id
1 'polypeptide(L)' 'MAQQADISYAINRKWIGSVQEVLIEEKSDREGFAFLGRCRRQAPEVDGITFIRNHNAEIGRIIKCKITAADHYDLYGEIL' A
#
# COMPACT_ATOMS: atom_id res chain seq x y z
N MET A 1 -16.44 -5.60 -15.87
CA MET A 1 -15.52 -5.05 -14.84
C MET A 1 -15.28 -6.03 -13.70
N ALA A 2 -16.31 -6.72 -13.16
CA ALA A 2 -16.16 -7.67 -12.04
C ALA A 2 -15.04 -8.72 -12.24
N GLN A 3 -14.98 -9.39 -13.40
CA GLN A 3 -13.95 -10.41 -13.66
C GLN A 3 -12.51 -9.88 -13.59
N GLN A 4 -12.27 -8.65 -14.04
CA GLN A 4 -10.94 -8.06 -13.99
C GLN A 4 -10.59 -7.62 -12.56
N ALA A 5 -11.56 -7.12 -11.78
CA ALA A 5 -11.37 -6.78 -10.38
C ALA A 5 -10.93 -8.02 -9.56
N ASP A 6 -11.55 -9.18 -9.80
CA ASP A 6 -11.17 -10.44 -9.13
C ASP A 6 -9.73 -10.86 -9.46
N ILE A 7 -9.31 -10.67 -10.72
CA ILE A 7 -7.94 -10.93 -11.16
C ILE A 7 -6.95 -9.99 -10.44
N SER A 8 -7.26 -8.69 -10.38
CA SER A 8 -6.44 -7.71 -9.65
C SER A 8 -6.32 -8.05 -8.17
N TYR A 9 -7.44 -8.44 -7.54
CA TYR A 9 -7.43 -8.87 -6.15
C TYR A 9 -6.54 -10.11 -5.94
N ALA A 10 -6.65 -11.11 -6.82
CA ALA A 10 -5.81 -12.31 -6.76
C ALA A 10 -4.32 -11.99 -6.94
N ILE A 11 -3.96 -11.03 -7.80
CA ILE A 11 -2.59 -10.54 -7.94
C ILE A 11 -2.13 -9.82 -6.67
N ASN A 12 -2.95 -8.90 -6.14
CA ASN A 12 -2.60 -8.13 -4.94
C ASN A 12 -2.38 -9.03 -3.72
N ARG A 13 -3.19 -10.09 -3.55
CA ARG A 13 -3.02 -11.06 -2.45
C ARG A 13 -1.66 -11.78 -2.46
N LYS A 14 -1.01 -11.93 -3.62
CA LYS A 14 0.33 -12.56 -3.69
C LYS A 14 1.41 -11.74 -3.00
N TRP A 15 1.16 -10.45 -2.74
CA TRP A 15 2.12 -9.57 -2.09
C TRP A 15 2.02 -9.60 -0.56
N ILE A 16 0.95 -10.17 0.01
CA ILE A 16 0.81 -10.31 1.47
C ILE A 16 1.99 -11.14 2.00
N GLY A 17 2.66 -10.62 3.02
CA GLY A 17 3.86 -11.19 3.62
C GLY A 17 5.17 -10.75 2.96
N SER A 18 5.14 -10.14 1.77
CA SER A 18 6.33 -9.60 1.12
C SER A 18 6.76 -8.26 1.71
N VAL A 19 8.03 -7.94 1.54
CA VAL A 19 8.60 -6.63 1.88
C VAL A 19 8.68 -5.78 0.61
N GLN A 20 8.03 -4.62 0.63
CA GLN A 20 8.01 -3.67 -0.48
C GLN A 20 8.64 -2.34 -0.07
N GLU A 21 9.31 -1.68 -1.02
CA GLU A 21 9.70 -0.28 -0.88
C GLU A 21 8.48 0.60 -1.15
N VAL A 22 8.11 1.44 -0.18
CA VAL A 22 6.96 2.34 -0.25
C VAL A 22 7.44 3.78 -0.10
N LEU A 23 7.11 4.62 -1.08
CA LEU A 23 7.26 6.06 -0.98
C LEU A 23 6.13 6.62 -0.14
N ILE A 24 6.45 7.32 0.95
CA ILE A 24 5.50 7.99 1.82
C ILE A 24 5.13 9.33 1.22
N GLU A 25 3.84 9.54 0.95
CA GLU A 25 3.39 10.74 0.25
C GLU A 25 2.59 11.66 1.16
N GLU A 26 1.67 11.11 1.97
CA GLU A 26 0.82 11.94 2.83
C GLU A 26 0.46 11.23 4.14
N LYS A 27 -0.13 11.99 5.07
CA LYS A 27 -0.80 11.43 6.24
C LYS A 27 -2.14 10.84 5.81
N SER A 28 -2.55 9.76 6.46
CA SER A 28 -3.86 9.17 6.20
C SER A 28 -4.91 9.70 7.17
N ASP A 29 -6.08 10.02 6.65
CA ASP A 29 -7.29 10.30 7.45
C ASP A 29 -8.04 9.02 7.83
N ARG A 30 -7.55 7.85 7.41
CA ARG A 30 -8.18 6.55 7.67
C ARG A 30 -7.79 6.04 9.05
N GLU A 31 -8.78 5.75 9.88
CA GLU A 31 -8.56 5.22 11.23
C GLU A 31 -7.68 3.94 11.20
N GLY A 32 -6.67 3.91 12.06
CA GLY A 32 -5.71 2.81 12.15
C GLY A 32 -4.58 2.84 11.12
N PHE A 33 -4.54 3.84 10.23
CA PHE A 33 -3.46 4.07 9.27
C PHE A 33 -2.89 5.48 9.44
N ALA A 34 -1.58 5.57 9.63
CA ALA A 34 -0.89 6.83 9.85
C ALA A 34 -0.54 7.55 8.54
N PHE A 35 -0.19 6.78 7.50
CA PHE A 35 0.30 7.31 6.23
C PHE A 35 -0.32 6.59 5.04
N LEU A 36 -0.31 7.31 3.92
CA LEU A 36 -0.55 6.79 2.59
C LEU A 36 0.69 7.00 1.72
N GLY A 37 0.87 6.08 0.79
CA GLY A 37 2.01 6.08 -0.10
C GLY A 37 1.85 5.07 -1.22
N ARG A 38 2.92 4.82 -1.94
CA ARG A 38 2.89 3.94 -3.12
C ARG A 38 4.11 3.05 -3.24
N CYS A 39 3.85 1.79 -3.55
CA CYS A 39 4.87 0.84 -3.95
C CYS A 39 5.39 1.19 -5.35
N ARG A 40 6.57 0.69 -5.72
CA ARG A 40 7.13 0.87 -7.07
C ARG A 40 6.17 0.50 -8.22
N ARG A 41 5.21 -0.39 -7.97
CA ARG A 41 4.24 -0.89 -8.95
C ARG A 41 2.97 -0.02 -9.10
N GLN A 42 2.86 1.07 -8.33
CA GLN A 42 1.69 1.95 -8.29
C GLN A 42 2.08 3.30 -8.89
N ALA A 43 1.50 3.63 -10.04
CA ALA A 43 1.58 4.95 -10.64
C ALA A 43 0.75 5.98 -9.84
N PRO A 44 1.20 7.24 -9.77
CA PRO A 44 0.43 8.29 -9.12
C PRO A 44 -0.93 8.49 -9.81
N GLU A 45 -1.96 8.82 -9.03
CA GLU A 45 -3.34 9.20 -9.44
C GLU A 45 -4.16 8.13 -10.16
N VAL A 46 -3.52 7.14 -10.78
CA VAL A 46 -4.19 6.13 -11.63
C VAL A 46 -4.30 4.78 -10.94
N ASP A 47 -3.25 4.35 -10.23
CA ASP A 47 -3.26 3.09 -9.50
C ASP A 47 -3.75 3.26 -8.05
N GLY A 48 -4.05 2.15 -7.39
CA GLY A 48 -4.39 2.16 -5.96
C GLY A 48 -3.22 2.59 -5.08
N ILE A 49 -3.49 2.77 -3.79
CA ILE A 49 -2.53 3.27 -2.79
C ILE A 49 -2.13 2.19 -1.79
N THR A 50 -1.06 2.45 -1.04
CA THR A 50 -0.60 1.60 0.05
C THR A 50 -0.79 2.34 1.38
N PHE A 51 -1.67 1.81 2.23
CA PHE A 51 -1.92 2.33 3.57
C PHE A 51 -0.95 1.75 4.60
N ILE A 52 -0.42 2.58 5.50
CA ILE A 52 0.61 2.19 6.47
C ILE A 52 0.15 2.47 7.89
N ARG A 53 0.15 1.45 8.77
CA ARG A 53 -0.34 1.57 10.15
C ARG A 53 0.53 2.39 11.10
N ASN A 54 1.85 2.39 10.93
CA ASN A 54 2.80 2.92 11.91
C ASN A 54 3.14 4.40 11.66
N HIS A 55 3.33 5.18 12.73
CA HIS A 55 3.61 6.63 12.72
C HIS A 55 5.08 7.00 12.52
N ASN A 56 5.99 6.03 12.47
CA ASN A 56 7.42 6.30 12.36
C ASN A 56 7.89 6.43 10.90
N ALA A 57 7.38 7.44 10.19
CA ALA A 57 7.81 7.77 8.84
C ALA A 57 7.81 9.28 8.57
N GLU A 58 8.56 9.67 7.55
CA GLU A 58 8.63 11.04 7.03
C GLU A 58 8.15 11.06 5.58
N ILE A 59 7.32 12.04 5.24
CA ILE A 59 6.84 12.26 3.87
C ILE A 59 8.04 12.52 2.94
N GLY A 60 8.01 11.94 1.74
CA GLY A 60 9.08 11.98 0.75
C GLY A 60 10.16 10.92 0.92
N ARG A 61 10.09 10.09 1.98
CA ARG A 61 11.02 8.98 2.18
C ARG A 61 10.49 7.69 1.57
N ILE A 62 11.43 6.88 1.08
CA ILE A 62 11.17 5.49 0.71
C ILE A 62 11.56 4.62 1.90
N ILE A 63 10.61 3.82 2.38
CA ILE A 63 10.80 2.92 3.52
C ILE A 63 10.39 1.49 3.15
N LYS A 64 10.94 0.51 3.87
CA LYS A 64 10.56 -0.90 3.70
C LYS A 64 9.34 -1.20 4.57
N CYS A 65 8.27 -1.65 3.92
CA CYS A 65 7.04 -2.06 4.58
C CYS A 65 6.76 -3.54 4.30
N LYS A 66 6.30 -4.26 5.32
CA LYS A 66 5.70 -5.58 5.12
C LYS A 66 4.23 -5.41 4.77
N ILE A 67 3.80 -5.99 3.65
CA ILE A 67 2.40 -5.98 3.27
C ILE A 67 1.64 -6.99 4.14
N THR A 68 0.62 -6.53 4.84
CA THR A 68 -0.19 -7.33 5.78
C THR A 68 -1.55 -7.68 5.21
N ALA A 69 -2.08 -6.88 4.29
CA ALA A 69 -3.34 -7.14 3.62
C ALA A 69 -3.39 -6.50 2.23
N ALA A 70 -4.36 -6.93 1.44
CA ALA A 70 -4.61 -6.45 0.09
C ALA A 70 -6.12 -6.37 -0.15
N ASP A 71 -6.53 -5.39 -0.95
CA ASP A 71 -7.86 -5.28 -1.56
C ASP A 71 -7.70 -5.29 -3.09
N HIS A 72 -8.80 -5.08 -3.83
CA HIS A 72 -8.84 -5.15 -5.29
C HIS A 72 -7.79 -4.24 -5.95
N TYR A 73 -7.54 -3.07 -5.38
CA TYR A 73 -6.59 -2.08 -5.92
C TYR A 73 -5.57 -1.60 -4.88
N ASP A 74 -5.95 -1.58 -3.61
CA ASP A 74 -5.11 -1.06 -2.52
C ASP A 74 -4.32 -2.16 -1.80
N LEU A 75 -3.21 -1.73 -1.19
CA LEU A 75 -2.41 -2.54 -0.29
C LEU A 75 -2.39 -1.93 1.11
N TYR A 76 -2.11 -2.77 2.10
CA TYR A 76 -2.03 -2.37 3.49
C TYR A 76 -0.80 -3.00 4.11
N GLY A 77 -0.02 -2.23 4.86
CA GLY A 77 1.21 -2.72 5.45
C GLY A 77 1.64 -1.99 6.71
N GLU A 78 2.79 -2.44 7.21
CA GLU A 78 3.46 -1.92 8.40
C GLU A 78 4.94 -1.71 8.12
N ILE A 79 5.51 -0.67 8.72
CA ILE A 79 6.93 -0.34 8.62
C ILE A 79 7.73 -1.40 9.38
N LEU A 80 8.85 -1.84 8.80
CA LEU A 80 9.82 -2.71 9.47
C LEU A 80 10.71 -1.96 10.46
#